data_AF-A0A6I9XH55-F1
#
_entry.id   AF-A0A6I9XH55-F1
#
_cell.length_a   1.000
_cell.length_b   1.000
_cell.length_c   1.000
_cell.angle_alpha   90.00
_cell.angle_beta   90.00
_cell.angle_gamma   90.00
#
_symmetry.space_group_name_H-M   'P 1'
#
loop_
_entity.id
_entity.type
_entity.pdbx_description
1 polymer ?
#
loop_
_entity_poly.entity_id
_entity_poly.type
_entity_poly.pdbx_seq_one_letter_code
_entity_poly.pdbx_strand_id
1 'polypeptide(L)'
;MMFGNQFQCDDLIIRPLESQGIERLHPMQFDHKKELRKLNMSILINFLDLLDILIRSPGSIKREEKLEDLKLLFVHVHHLINEYRPHQARETLRVMMEVQKRQRLETAERFQKHLERVVEMIQNCLASLPEDLPHSDGGMRIKAEPMDTEDSINCIGSNEQQRTISSVKKDQVLDKDANMCSIIDEMT
;
A
#
# COMPACT_ATOMS: atom_id res chain seq x y z
N MET A 1 3.96 -8.46 -21.85
CA MET A 1 4.48 -9.86 -21.79
C MET A 1 5.13 -10.04 -20.44
N MET A 2 4.71 -11.04 -19.66
CA MET A 2 5.41 -11.50 -18.45
C MET A 2 5.77 -12.96 -18.71
N PHE A 3 7.06 -13.30 -18.69
CA PHE A 3 7.58 -14.65 -18.98
C PHE A 3 7.10 -15.29 -20.30
N GLY A 4 7.10 -14.54 -21.41
CA GLY A 4 6.77 -15.08 -22.75
C GLY A 4 5.29 -15.31 -23.02
N ASN A 5 4.41 -15.12 -22.02
CA ASN A 5 2.96 -15.16 -22.22
C ASN A 5 2.39 -13.74 -22.40
N GLN A 6 1.36 -13.64 -23.24
CA GLN A 6 0.61 -12.42 -23.47
C GLN A 6 -0.31 -12.20 -22.25
N PHE A 7 0.17 -11.42 -21.28
CA PHE A 7 -0.61 -11.04 -20.10
C PHE A 7 -1.69 -10.05 -20.54
N GLN A 8 -2.96 -10.45 -20.43
CA GLN A 8 -4.11 -9.55 -20.63
C GLN A 8 -4.47 -8.95 -19.27
N CYS A 9 -4.30 -7.63 -19.12
CA CYS A 9 -4.65 -6.93 -17.88
C CYS A 9 -6.17 -6.89 -17.63
N ASP A 10 -6.97 -7.11 -18.67
CA ASP A 10 -8.43 -6.96 -18.62
C ASP A 10 -9.17 -8.27 -18.32
N ASP A 11 -8.46 -9.39 -18.23
CA ASP A 11 -9.07 -10.66 -17.84
C ASP A 11 -9.43 -10.61 -16.35
N LEU A 12 -10.71 -10.83 -16.05
CA LEU A 12 -11.19 -11.00 -14.68
C LEU A 12 -10.40 -12.14 -14.02
N ILE A 13 -9.60 -11.81 -13.01
CA ILE A 13 -8.77 -12.78 -12.26
C ILE A 13 -9.64 -13.90 -11.68
N ILE A 14 -10.88 -13.57 -11.29
CA ILE A 14 -11.89 -14.52 -10.84
C ILE A 14 -12.91 -14.73 -11.95
N ARG A 15 -13.12 -15.98 -12.39
CA ARG A 15 -14.18 -16.32 -13.32
C ARG A 15 -15.56 -16.13 -12.68
N PRO A 16 -16.51 -15.46 -13.34
CA PRO A 16 -17.85 -15.22 -12.80
C PRO A 16 -18.63 -16.53 -12.60
N LEU A 17 -19.47 -16.60 -11.57
CA LEU A 17 -20.32 -17.76 -11.24
C LEU A 17 -21.18 -18.20 -12.44
N GLU A 18 -21.65 -17.24 -13.23
CA GLU A 18 -22.49 -17.46 -14.41
C GLU A 18 -21.76 -18.25 -15.50
N SER A 19 -20.43 -18.08 -15.61
CA SER A 19 -19.61 -18.85 -16.55
C SER A 19 -19.46 -20.32 -16.17
N GLN A 20 -19.84 -20.68 -14.93
CA GLN A 20 -19.85 -22.04 -14.41
C GLN A 20 -21.26 -22.63 -14.36
N GLY A 21 -22.27 -21.92 -14.89
CA GLY A 21 -23.67 -22.34 -14.86
C GLY A 21 -24.34 -22.16 -13.49
N ILE A 22 -23.76 -21.34 -12.60
CA ILE A 22 -24.30 -21.07 -11.27
C ILE A 22 -24.97 -19.69 -11.29
N GLU A 23 -26.25 -19.64 -10.98
CA GLU A 23 -26.98 -18.37 -10.86
C GLU A 23 -26.49 -17.56 -9.66
N ARG A 24 -26.28 -16.26 -9.86
CA ARG A 24 -25.81 -15.36 -8.82
C ARG A 24 -26.92 -15.06 -7.80
N LEU A 25 -26.62 -15.24 -6.51
CA LEU A 25 -27.54 -14.93 -5.42
C LEU A 25 -27.59 -13.44 -5.00
N HIS A 26 -26.68 -12.62 -5.52
CA HIS A 26 -26.52 -11.20 -5.16
C HIS A 26 -26.62 -10.29 -6.41
N PRO A 27 -27.04 -9.02 -6.26
CA PRO A 27 -27.13 -8.08 -7.39
C PRO A 27 -25.75 -7.71 -7.95
N MET A 28 -25.67 -7.18 -9.16
CA MET A 28 -24.39 -6.79 -9.81
C MET A 28 -23.59 -5.73 -9.03
N GLN A 29 -24.29 -4.84 -8.32
CA GLN A 29 -23.70 -3.82 -7.46
C GLN A 29 -24.12 -4.08 -6.01
N PHE A 30 -23.14 -4.26 -5.14
CA PHE A 30 -23.38 -4.61 -3.74
C PHE A 30 -22.15 -4.32 -2.88
N ASP A 31 -22.41 -4.18 -1.59
CA ASP A 31 -21.38 -4.13 -0.56
C ASP A 31 -20.96 -5.56 -0.19
N HIS A 32 -19.71 -5.93 -0.53
CA HIS A 32 -19.15 -7.26 -0.29
C HIS A 32 -19.27 -7.70 1.17
N LYS A 33 -19.09 -6.78 2.13
CA LYS A 33 -19.16 -7.09 3.56
C LYS A 33 -20.58 -7.39 4.01
N LYS A 34 -21.56 -6.61 3.52
CA LYS A 34 -22.98 -6.87 3.82
C LYS A 34 -23.42 -8.20 3.21
N GLU A 35 -23.02 -8.47 1.98
CA GLU A 35 -23.45 -9.67 1.28
C GLU A 35 -22.82 -10.94 1.87
N LEU A 36 -21.54 -10.89 2.24
CA LEU A 36 -20.89 -11.98 2.97
C LEU A 36 -21.58 -12.27 4.32
N ARG A 37 -22.03 -11.23 5.03
CA ARG A 37 -22.80 -11.39 6.28
C ARG A 37 -24.16 -12.05 6.05
N LYS A 38 -24.87 -11.67 4.98
CA LYS A 38 -26.15 -12.30 4.63
C LYS A 38 -25.97 -13.78 4.30
N LEU A 39 -24.98 -14.12 3.47
CA LEU A 39 -24.68 -15.51 3.13
C LEU A 39 -24.30 -16.33 4.38
N ASN A 40 -23.51 -15.76 5.29
CA ASN A 40 -23.17 -16.42 6.55
C ASN A 40 -24.41 -16.71 7.41
N MET A 41 -25.33 -15.74 7.54
CA MET A 41 -26.61 -15.95 8.22
C MET A 41 -27.48 -17.00 7.51
N SER A 42 -27.49 -17.00 6.17
CA SER A 42 -28.20 -18.01 5.38
C SER A 42 -27.64 -19.41 5.60
N ILE A 43 -26.32 -19.57 5.69
CA ILE A 43 -25.65 -20.84 6.01
C ILE A 43 -26.06 -21.32 7.40
N LEU A 44 -26.05 -20.42 8.39
CA LEU A 44 -26.44 -20.76 9.77
C LEU A 44 -27.89 -21.26 9.83
N ILE A 45 -28.83 -20.55 9.21
CA ILE A 45 -30.25 -20.94 9.19
C ILE A 45 -30.41 -22.28 8.48
N ASN A 46 -29.78 -22.46 7.32
CA ASN A 46 -29.85 -23.71 6.56
C ASN A 46 -29.28 -24.91 7.35
N PHE A 47 -28.20 -24.68 8.11
CA PHE A 47 -27.64 -25.70 9.01
C PHE A 47 -28.60 -26.06 10.16
N LEU A 48 -29.28 -25.08 10.76
CA LEU A 48 -30.28 -25.35 11.79
C LEU A 48 -31.49 -26.13 11.25
N ASP A 49 -31.96 -25.78 10.04
CA ASP A 49 -33.01 -26.54 9.35
C ASP A 49 -32.58 -27.99 9.09
N LEU A 50 -31.34 -28.19 8.66
CA LEU A 50 -30.78 -29.52 8.44
C LEU A 50 -30.74 -30.33 9.74
N LEU A 51 -30.36 -29.71 10.86
CA LEU A 51 -30.40 -30.37 12.17
C LEU A 51 -31.82 -30.80 12.57
N ASP A 52 -32.82 -29.93 12.38
CA ASP A 52 -34.23 -30.28 12.68
C ASP A 52 -34.71 -31.45 11.81
N ILE A 53 -34.34 -31.48 10.52
CA ILE A 53 -34.64 -32.61 9.62
C ILE A 53 -33.98 -33.89 10.09
N LEU A 54 -32.71 -33.85 10.53
CA LEU A 54 -32.00 -35.02 11.02
C LEU A 54 -32.60 -35.57 12.31
N ILE A 55 -33.12 -34.71 13.18
CA ILE A 55 -33.80 -35.11 14.43
C ILE A 55 -35.15 -35.75 14.12
N ARG A 56 -35.94 -35.17 13.20
CA ARG A 56 -37.31 -35.60 12.93
C ARG A 56 -37.41 -36.76 11.94
N SER A 57 -36.62 -36.71 10.87
CA SER A 57 -36.73 -37.62 9.71
C SER A 57 -35.42 -37.71 8.94
N PRO A 58 -34.40 -38.42 9.48
CA PRO A 58 -33.05 -38.44 8.91
C PRO A 58 -32.95 -39.10 7.52
N GLY A 59 -33.88 -39.99 7.18
CA GLY A 59 -33.94 -40.65 5.86
C GLY A 59 -34.74 -39.89 4.79
N SER A 60 -35.18 -38.67 5.08
CA SER A 60 -35.98 -37.87 4.15
C SER A 60 -35.12 -37.29 3.02
N ILE A 61 -35.71 -37.18 1.82
CA ILE A 61 -35.10 -36.51 0.66
C ILE A 61 -34.71 -35.04 0.98
N LYS A 62 -35.44 -34.41 1.90
CA LYS A 62 -35.20 -33.03 2.37
C LYS A 62 -33.81 -32.83 2.97
N ARG A 63 -33.20 -33.90 3.51
CA ARG A 63 -31.81 -33.87 3.99
C ARG A 63 -30.85 -33.57 2.84
N GLU A 64 -31.03 -34.26 1.71
CA GLU A 64 -30.16 -34.10 0.55
C GLU A 64 -30.35 -32.72 -0.09
N GLU A 65 -31.61 -32.26 -0.21
CA GLU A 65 -31.94 -30.91 -0.70
C GLU A 65 -31.22 -29.81 0.12
N LYS A 66 -31.30 -29.88 1.45
CA LYS A 66 -30.60 -28.92 2.33
C LYS A 66 -29.08 -29.02 2.23
N LEU A 67 -28.55 -30.21 1.98
CA LEU A 67 -27.12 -30.39 1.79
C LEU A 67 -26.64 -29.74 0.50
N GLU A 68 -27.42 -29.84 -0.59
CA GLU A 68 -27.14 -29.15 -1.85
C GLU A 68 -27.27 -27.62 -1.71
N ASP A 69 -28.30 -27.13 -1.03
CA ASP A 69 -28.42 -25.69 -0.73
C ASP A 69 -27.19 -25.16 0.02
N LEU A 70 -26.73 -25.91 1.02
CA LEU A 70 -25.59 -25.53 1.84
C LEU A 70 -24.28 -25.56 1.03
N LYS A 71 -24.08 -26.56 0.15
CA LYS A 71 -22.97 -26.58 -0.82
C LYS A 71 -22.98 -25.34 -1.70
N LEU A 72 -24.15 -24.99 -2.25
CA LEU A 72 -24.32 -23.82 -3.11
C LEU A 72 -23.94 -22.53 -2.37
N LEU A 73 -24.44 -22.35 -1.14
CA LEU A 73 -24.10 -21.19 -0.30
C LEU A 73 -22.58 -21.06 -0.07
N PHE A 74 -21.88 -22.17 0.18
CA PHE A 74 -20.42 -22.13 0.33
C PHE A 74 -19.69 -21.75 -0.95
N VAL A 75 -20.16 -22.23 -2.12
CA VAL A 75 -19.59 -21.81 -3.41
C VAL A 75 -19.72 -20.29 -3.59
N HIS A 76 -20.87 -19.70 -3.27
CA HIS A 76 -21.08 -18.26 -3.33
C HIS A 76 -20.18 -17.49 -2.36
N VAL A 77 -20.03 -17.96 -1.12
CA VAL A 77 -19.12 -17.35 -0.13
C VAL A 77 -17.68 -17.37 -0.64
N HIS A 78 -17.22 -18.51 -1.17
CA HIS A 78 -15.87 -18.62 -1.71
C HIS A 78 -15.63 -17.66 -2.87
N HIS A 79 -16.59 -17.55 -3.78
CA HIS A 79 -16.51 -16.60 -4.89
C HIS A 79 -16.39 -15.16 -4.40
N LEU A 80 -17.23 -14.74 -3.45
CA LEU A 80 -17.21 -13.39 -2.89
C LEU A 80 -15.89 -13.05 -2.20
N ILE A 81 -15.30 -14.01 -1.47
CA ILE A 81 -13.99 -13.86 -0.84
C ILE A 81 -12.89 -13.70 -1.90
N ASN A 82 -12.99 -14.48 -2.98
CA ASN A 82 -12.04 -14.44 -4.07
C ASN A 82 -12.08 -13.11 -4.83
N GLU A 83 -13.28 -12.57 -5.09
CA GLU A 83 -13.46 -11.24 -5.69
C GLU A 83 -12.84 -10.12 -4.82
N TYR A 84 -12.77 -10.33 -3.50
CA TYR A 84 -12.18 -9.37 -2.57
C TYR A 84 -10.63 -9.42 -2.49
N ARG A 85 -9.98 -10.47 -3.01
CA ARG A 85 -8.51 -10.63 -2.91
C ARG A 85 -7.70 -9.52 -3.60
N PRO A 86 -8.06 -9.00 -4.79
CA PRO A 86 -7.36 -7.89 -5.40
C PRO A 86 -7.38 -6.64 -4.52
N HIS A 87 -8.50 -6.36 -3.85
CA HIS A 87 -8.58 -5.27 -2.88
C HIS A 87 -7.65 -5.51 -1.69
N GLN A 88 -7.64 -6.72 -1.12
CA GLN A 88 -6.73 -7.09 -0.04
C GLN A 88 -5.25 -6.94 -0.43
N ALA A 89 -4.88 -7.32 -1.65
CA ALA A 89 -3.52 -7.18 -2.15
C ALA A 89 -3.08 -5.71 -2.23
N ARG A 90 -3.98 -4.81 -2.68
CA ARG A 90 -3.72 -3.37 -2.71
C ARG A 90 -3.50 -2.79 -1.31
N GLU A 91 -4.35 -3.16 -0.34
CA GLU A 91 -4.17 -2.70 1.04
C GLU A 91 -2.88 -3.24 1.67
N THR A 92 -2.53 -4.49 1.38
CA THR A 92 -1.26 -5.09 1.81
C THR A 92 -0.07 -4.32 1.25
N LEU A 93 -0.12 -3.96 -0.03
CA LEU A 93 0.92 -3.17 -0.69
C LEU A 93 1.02 -1.76 -0.10
N ARG A 94 -0.11 -1.10 0.16
CA ARG A 94 -0.17 0.21 0.81
C ARG A 94 0.54 0.19 2.17
N VAL A 95 0.18 -0.75 3.05
CA VAL A 95 0.82 -0.90 4.37
C VAL A 95 2.32 -1.18 4.24
N MET A 96 2.71 -2.03 3.29
CA MET A 96 4.12 -2.33 3.05
C MET A 96 4.91 -1.08 2.65
N MET A 97 4.37 -0.24 1.75
CA MET A 97 5.02 1.01 1.34
C MET A 97 5.09 2.03 2.48
N GLU A 98 4.07 2.10 3.33
CA GLU A 98 4.08 2.96 4.52
C GLU A 98 5.18 2.56 5.51
N VAL A 99 5.36 1.26 5.73
CA VAL A 99 6.47 0.74 6.56
C VAL A 99 7.82 1.11 5.96
N GLN A 100 8.00 0.95 4.64
CA GLN A 100 9.26 1.32 3.97
C GLN A 100 9.54 2.82 4.09
N LYS A 101 8.52 3.67 3.90
CA LYS A 101 8.64 5.13 4.06
C LYS A 101 9.09 5.48 5.47
N ARG A 102 8.44 4.89 6.49
CA ARG A 102 8.78 5.11 7.90
C ARG A 102 10.21 4.71 8.20
N GLN A 103 10.66 3.53 7.76
CA GLN A 103 12.03 3.07 7.96
C GLN A 103 13.07 4.01 7.34
N ARG A 104 12.80 4.56 6.14
CA ARG A 104 13.69 5.54 5.49
C ARG A 104 13.80 6.83 6.30
N LEU A 105 12.68 7.34 6.81
CA LEU A 105 12.65 8.54 7.66
C LEU A 105 13.40 8.31 8.98
N GLU A 106 13.13 7.20 9.68
CA GLU A 106 13.82 6.84 10.93
C GLU A 106 15.34 6.71 10.71
N THR A 107 15.75 6.15 9.57
CA THR A 107 17.17 6.01 9.22
C THR A 107 17.81 7.37 8.96
N ALA A 108 17.16 8.24 8.18
CA ALA A 108 17.65 9.59 7.92
C ALA A 108 17.79 10.41 9.22
N GLU A 109 16.81 10.32 10.12
CA GLU A 109 16.85 10.97 11.43
C GLU A 109 18.02 10.46 12.28
N ARG A 110 18.27 9.15 12.28
CA ARG A 110 19.44 8.58 12.97
C ARG A 110 20.74 9.11 12.39
N PHE A 111 20.87 9.15 11.06
CA PHE A 111 22.07 9.71 10.41
C PHE A 111 22.28 11.17 10.79
N GLN A 112 21.22 11.99 10.79
CA GLN A 112 21.30 13.39 11.20
C GLN A 112 21.79 13.55 12.64
N LYS A 113 21.25 12.77 13.58
CA LYS A 113 21.71 12.75 14.99
C LYS A 113 23.16 12.29 15.14
N HIS A 114 23.64 11.42 14.26
CA HIS A 114 25.05 11.02 14.24
C HIS A 114 25.95 12.13 13.71
N LEU A 115 25.53 12.84 12.66
CA LEU A 115 26.26 13.98 12.10
C LEU A 115 26.41 15.10 13.13
N GLU A 116 25.31 15.48 13.80
CA GLU A 116 25.31 16.51 14.84
C GLU A 116 26.31 16.20 15.95
N ARG A 117 26.33 14.96 16.46
CA ARG A 117 27.33 14.53 17.45
C ARG A 117 28.77 14.61 16.96
N VAL A 118 29.03 14.27 15.69
CA VAL A 118 30.38 14.38 15.12
C VAL A 118 30.80 15.84 15.00
N VAL A 119 29.90 16.72 14.56
CA VAL A 119 30.16 18.16 14.48
C VAL A 119 30.46 18.74 15.87
N GLU A 120 29.65 18.42 16.88
CA GLU A 120 29.88 18.82 18.27
C GLU A 120 31.25 18.32 18.78
N MET A 121 31.61 17.07 18.50
CA MET A 121 32.89 16.50 18.91
C MET A 121 34.07 17.24 18.26
N ILE A 122 33.98 17.56 16.95
CA ILE A 122 35.01 18.33 16.24
C ILE A 122 35.13 19.74 16.83
N GLN A 123 34.01 20.42 17.09
CA GLN A 123 34.01 21.76 17.68
C GLN A 123 34.65 21.77 19.07
N ASN A 124 34.35 20.76 19.90
CA ASN A 124 34.97 20.61 21.23
C ASN A 124 36.48 20.32 21.14
N CYS A 125 36.92 19.52 20.18
CA CYS A 125 38.34 19.29 19.93
C CYS A 125 39.06 20.58 19.49
N LEU A 126 38.46 21.37 18.60
CA LEU A 126 39.04 22.64 18.16
C LEU A 126 39.14 23.65 19.32
N ALA A 127 38.11 23.73 20.17
CA ALA A 127 38.10 24.63 21.32
C ALA A 127 39.06 24.23 22.45
N SER A 128 39.54 22.99 22.47
CA SER A 128 40.49 22.49 23.49
C SER A 128 41.96 22.57 23.05
N LEU A 129 42.24 23.00 21.82
CA LEU A 129 43.61 23.26 21.37
C LEU A 129 44.14 24.57 22.02
N PRO A 130 45.39 24.61 22.51
CA PRO A 130 45.98 25.81 23.07
C PRO A 130 46.18 26.89 21.98
N GLU A 131 45.87 28.15 22.31
CA GLU A 131 45.92 29.29 21.37
C GLU A 131 47.35 29.80 21.07
N ASP A 132 48.38 29.19 21.65
CA ASP A 132 49.77 29.64 21.51
C ASP A 132 50.51 28.89 20.39
N LEU A 133 50.31 29.34 19.15
CA LEU A 133 51.37 29.25 18.14
C LEU A 133 52.04 30.64 18.01
N PRO A 134 53.38 30.72 18.09
CA PRO A 134 54.08 31.97 17.84
C PRO A 134 53.75 32.44 16.42
N HIS A 135 53.42 33.73 16.29
CA HIS A 135 53.15 34.39 15.03
C HIS A 135 54.30 34.17 14.03
N SER A 136 54.17 33.17 13.15
CA SER A 136 54.91 33.16 11.89
C SER A 136 54.01 33.80 10.85
N ASP A 137 54.34 35.05 10.53
CA ASP A 137 53.92 35.73 9.32
C ASP A 137 54.15 34.81 8.12
N GLY A 138 53.07 34.41 7.45
CA GLY A 138 53.10 33.31 6.47
C GLY A 138 51.70 32.74 6.23
N GLY A 139 50.83 33.54 5.60
CA GLY A 139 49.42 33.23 5.40
C GLY A 139 49.16 31.88 4.73
N MET A 140 48.75 30.89 5.52
CA MET A 140 48.00 29.73 5.04
C MET A 140 46.51 30.01 5.23
N ARG A 141 45.92 30.78 4.30
CA ARG A 141 44.46 30.85 4.19
C ARG A 141 43.97 29.51 3.64
N ILE A 142 43.51 28.62 4.52
CA ILE A 142 42.64 27.53 4.09
C ILE A 142 41.35 28.20 3.63
N LYS A 143 41.22 28.39 2.31
CA LYS A 143 39.92 28.68 1.70
C LYS A 143 39.03 27.49 2.02
N ALA A 144 38.13 27.66 2.98
CA ALA A 144 36.93 26.85 3.04
C ALA A 144 36.12 27.21 1.79
N GLU A 145 36.40 26.54 0.68
CA GLU A 145 35.47 26.56 -0.43
C GLU A 145 34.24 25.75 0.00
N PRO A 146 33.03 26.32 -0.14
CA PRO A 146 31.82 25.55 0.04
C PRO A 146 31.86 24.41 -0.98
N MET A 147 31.54 23.20 -0.53
CA MET A 147 31.42 22.06 -1.41
C MET A 147 30.20 22.27 -2.30
N ASP A 148 30.38 22.91 -3.45
CA ASP A 148 29.37 23.02 -4.49
C ASP A 148 29.13 21.61 -5.07
N THR A 149 28.07 20.95 -4.59
CA THR A 149 27.44 19.87 -5.33
C THR A 149 26.53 20.47 -6.39
N GLU A 150 27.10 20.99 -7.48
CA GLU A 150 26.33 21.24 -8.71
C GLU A 150 26.52 20.09 -9.71
N ASP A 151 25.41 19.41 -9.94
CA ASP A 151 24.91 19.00 -11.25
C ASP A 151 25.89 18.37 -12.24
N SER A 152 25.84 17.04 -12.28
CA SER A 152 25.88 16.31 -13.55
C SER A 152 24.48 15.76 -13.83
N ILE A 153 23.66 16.58 -14.51
CA ILE A 153 22.91 16.27 -15.73
C ILE A 153 22.16 17.56 -16.07
N ASN A 154 22.78 18.42 -16.89
CA ASN A 154 21.99 19.32 -17.72
C ASN A 154 22.60 19.38 -19.12
N CYS A 155 21.88 18.79 -20.07
CA CYS A 155 22.07 18.99 -21.49
C CYS A 155 20.89 19.85 -21.97
N ILE A 156 21.19 21.12 -22.20
CA ILE A 156 20.53 22.08 -23.11
C ILE A 156 19.18 22.66 -22.64
N GLY A 157 19.21 23.98 -22.35
CA GLY A 157 18.14 24.89 -22.81
C GLY A 157 17.43 25.75 -21.76
N SER A 158 18.05 26.88 -21.41
CA SER A 158 17.43 28.21 -21.25
C SER A 158 16.46 28.53 -20.07
N ASN A 159 16.82 29.63 -19.42
CA ASN A 159 16.01 30.64 -18.72
C ASN A 159 15.69 30.49 -17.22
N GLU A 160 16.27 31.47 -16.52
CA GLU A 160 16.08 31.87 -15.12
C GLU A 160 14.64 32.36 -14.86
N GLN A 161 13.80 31.51 -14.26
CA GLN A 161 12.60 31.94 -13.50
C GLN A 161 11.92 30.75 -12.80
N GLN A 162 12.62 29.98 -11.95
CA GLN A 162 11.94 28.85 -11.29
C GLN A 162 12.48 28.38 -9.92
N ARG A 163 12.94 29.29 -9.05
CA ARG A 163 13.30 28.92 -7.65
C ARG A 163 12.15 29.00 -6.64
N THR A 164 10.99 29.57 -6.99
CA THR A 164 9.79 29.62 -6.11
C THR A 164 8.73 28.56 -6.43
N ILE A 165 8.92 27.76 -7.49
CA ILE A 165 7.93 26.78 -7.98
C ILE A 165 8.25 25.35 -7.47
N SER A 166 9.45 25.10 -6.95
CA SER A 166 9.90 23.78 -6.51
C SER A 166 9.22 23.31 -5.20
N SER A 167 8.91 24.21 -4.26
CA SER A 167 8.12 23.88 -3.07
C SER A 167 6.65 23.63 -3.43
N VAL A 168 6.06 24.49 -4.27
CA VAL A 168 4.69 24.38 -4.75
C VAL A 168 4.47 23.08 -5.55
N LYS A 169 5.44 22.66 -6.38
CA LYS A 169 5.35 21.39 -7.12
C LYS A 169 5.42 20.16 -6.21
N LYS A 170 6.15 20.21 -5.09
CA LYS A 170 6.27 19.06 -4.16
C LYS A 170 5.01 18.87 -3.34
N ASP A 171 4.39 19.96 -2.89
CA ASP A 171 3.07 19.94 -2.25
C ASP A 171 1.96 19.58 -3.25
N GLN A 172 2.01 20.06 -4.50
CA GLN A 172 1.06 19.65 -5.55
C GLN A 172 1.17 18.17 -5.96
N VAL A 173 2.35 17.54 -5.82
CA VAL A 173 2.51 16.11 -6.11
C VAL A 173 1.87 15.26 -5.00
N LEU A 174 2.00 15.67 -3.73
CA LEU A 174 1.31 15.02 -2.61
C LEU A 174 -0.22 15.18 -2.68
N ASP A 175 -0.69 16.35 -3.14
CA ASP A 175 -2.11 16.65 -3.27
C ASP A 175 -2.79 15.86 -4.41
N LYS A 176 -2.04 15.55 -5.47
CA LYS A 176 -2.50 14.67 -6.55
C LYS A 176 -2.65 13.23 -6.10
N ASP A 177 -1.74 12.73 -5.27
CA ASP A 177 -1.82 11.39 -4.69
C ASP A 177 -2.99 11.28 -3.69
N ALA A 178 -3.27 12.34 -2.93
CA ALA A 178 -4.43 12.43 -2.04
C ALA A 178 -5.76 12.43 -2.81
N ASN A 179 -5.85 13.19 -3.90
CA ASN A 179 -7.02 13.21 -4.78
C ASN A 179 -7.25 11.86 -5.48
N MET A 180 -6.18 11.17 -5.90
CA MET A 180 -6.27 9.80 -6.43
C MET A 180 -6.82 8.82 -5.39
N CYS A 181 -6.38 8.91 -4.13
CA CYS A 181 -6.93 8.07 -3.05
C CYS A 181 -8.42 8.35 -2.83
N SER A 182 -8.82 9.63 -2.82
CA SER A 182 -10.22 10.02 -2.62
C SER A 182 -11.14 9.54 -3.76
N ILE A 183 -10.68 9.58 -5.01
CA ILE A 183 -11.44 9.09 -6.17
C ILE A 183 -11.63 7.57 -6.10
N ILE A 184 -10.61 6.83 -5.66
CA ILE A 184 -10.69 5.37 -5.51
C ILE A 184 -11.66 4.99 -4.37
N ASP A 185 -11.66 5.77 -3.29
CA ASP A 185 -12.56 5.56 -2.15
C ASP A 185 -14.02 5.92 -2.47
N GLU A 186 -14.30 6.87 -3.38
CA GLU A 186 -15.66 7.18 -3.86
C GLU A 186 -16.21 6.15 -4.86
N MET A 187 -15.35 5.33 -5.47
CA MET A 187 -15.73 4.29 -6.44
C MET A 187 -16.01 2.91 -5.83
N THR A 188 -15.82 2.73 -4.51
CA THR A 188 -15.99 1.46 -3.79
C THR A 188 -17.18 1.51 -2.84
#